data_AF-A0A441V9C3-F1
#
_entry.id   AF-A0A441V9C3-F1
#
_cell.length_a   1.000
_cell.length_b   1.000
_cell.length_c   1.000
_cell.angle_alpha   90.00
_cell.angle_beta   90.00
_cell.angle_gamma   90.00
#
_symmetry.space_group_name_H-M   'P 1'
#
loop_
_entity.id
_entity.type
_entity.pdbx_description
1 polymer ?
#
loop_
_entity_poly.entity_id
_entity_poly.type
_entity_poly.pdbx_seq_one_letter_code
_entity_poly.pdbx_strand_id
1 'polypeptide(L)'
;RGRESPRLMFMMSSGGLTAADMFQGKDALLSGPAGGVVGMVETAKLAGFDKVIGFDMGGTSTDVAHFDGDYERAFDTEVAGVRIRAPMMRIHTVAAGGGSILHYEAGRFRAGPDSAGANPGPAAYRRGGPLAVTDANVMLGKLQPDFFPAIFGPGQDEPLDVQTVREKFLALAAEIGDGRAPEAVAEGFVTIAVENMANAIKKISVQRGYDVTEYLLNCFGGAGGQHACRVADALGMEAVLIHPFSGLLSAYGIGLSSIFSSRQQALLKPLAEVSRPAIDELIATLRKAVIDELAAQGIAEDAVASKPVLQIRYDGTDTALPVNFERGSIAGAKADFETAHKAQFGFVYDDKPMIVESVGVEGIDTGGAGREESDSILEDIAASPSENRQIFIDGAWRDAGIFRREALKPGRKLAGPALVIEPNQTIVVEPGWQAEITAKNHVLLRRIEKKRRQAALGTEADPVMLEVFNNLFMSIAEQMGVTLQNTAYSVNIKERLDFSCAVFDRNGALVANAPHMPVHLGSMDRSVETIIRLNSGDIHPGDVFALNAPYNGGTHLPDITVVTPVFSLPL
;
A
#
# COMPACT_ATOMS: atom_id res chain seq x y z
N ARG A 1 -9.83 -19.72 -45.88
CA ARG A 1 -10.41 -19.72 -44.53
C ARG A 1 -9.68 -18.65 -43.75
N GLY A 2 -10.33 -17.52 -43.51
CA GLY A 2 -9.72 -16.33 -42.92
C GLY A 2 -9.20 -16.62 -41.52
N ARG A 3 -7.94 -16.27 -41.25
CA ARG A 3 -7.49 -16.12 -39.88
C ARG A 3 -8.19 -14.89 -39.34
N GLU A 4 -8.99 -15.05 -38.28
CA GLU A 4 -9.51 -13.92 -37.52
C GLU A 4 -8.33 -13.02 -37.15
N SER A 5 -8.42 -11.73 -37.49
CA SER A 5 -7.44 -10.75 -37.03
C SER A 5 -7.47 -10.71 -35.50
N PRO A 6 -6.32 -10.69 -34.83
CA PRO A 6 -6.29 -10.61 -33.37
C PRO A 6 -7.03 -9.35 -32.91
N ARG A 7 -7.92 -9.50 -31.93
CA ARG A 7 -8.65 -8.39 -31.34
C ARG A 7 -7.72 -7.63 -30.40
N LEU A 8 -7.50 -6.35 -30.67
CA LEU A 8 -6.71 -5.48 -29.81
C LEU A 8 -7.55 -5.02 -28.62
N MET A 9 -7.07 -5.31 -27.41
CA MET A 9 -7.70 -4.97 -26.14
C MET A 9 -6.78 -4.05 -25.33
N PHE A 10 -7.37 -3.13 -24.57
CA PHE A 10 -6.67 -2.21 -23.68
C PHE A 10 -7.09 -2.44 -22.24
N MET A 11 -6.12 -2.37 -21.33
CA MET A 11 -6.37 -2.34 -19.89
C MET A 11 -6.96 -0.99 -19.50
N MET A 12 -8.08 -1.03 -18.78
CA MET A 12 -8.71 0.15 -18.19
C MET A 12 -8.27 0.36 -16.75
N SER A 13 -8.31 1.61 -16.30
CA SER A 13 -8.11 1.99 -14.90
C SER A 13 -8.99 1.22 -13.91
N SER A 14 -10.15 0.73 -14.34
CA SER A 14 -11.09 -0.05 -13.52
C SER A 14 -10.66 -1.51 -13.27
N GLY A 15 -9.54 -1.95 -13.86
CA GLY A 15 -8.96 -3.29 -13.66
C GLY A 15 -9.46 -4.36 -14.65
N GLY A 16 -10.09 -3.96 -15.75
CA GLY A 16 -10.53 -4.91 -16.78
C GLY A 16 -10.19 -4.45 -18.19
N LEU A 17 -10.38 -5.34 -19.16
CA LEU A 17 -10.08 -5.08 -20.56
C LEU A 17 -11.27 -4.47 -21.30
N THR A 18 -10.99 -3.61 -22.28
CA THR A 18 -11.97 -3.16 -23.27
C THR A 18 -11.39 -3.15 -24.67
N ALA A 19 -12.24 -3.20 -25.69
CA ALA A 19 -11.83 -3.10 -27.09
C ALA A 19 -11.23 -1.73 -27.41
N ALA A 20 -10.25 -1.68 -28.32
CA ALA A 20 -9.52 -0.46 -28.67
C ALA A 20 -10.40 0.71 -29.15
N ASP A 21 -11.53 0.42 -29.80
CA ASP A 21 -12.50 1.39 -30.29
C ASP A 21 -13.44 1.93 -29.19
N MET A 22 -13.50 1.26 -28.04
CA MET A 22 -14.28 1.65 -26.87
C MET A 22 -13.44 2.37 -25.80
N PHE A 23 -12.11 2.29 -25.91
CA PHE A 23 -11.17 2.86 -24.95
C PHE A 23 -11.10 4.39 -25.02
N GLN A 24 -11.23 5.07 -23.88
CA GLN A 24 -11.16 6.52 -23.78
C GLN A 24 -9.99 6.98 -22.91
N GLY A 25 -9.57 8.24 -23.04
CA GLY A 25 -8.43 8.77 -22.28
C GLY A 25 -8.59 8.66 -20.76
N LYS A 26 -9.82 8.73 -20.23
CA LYS A 26 -10.12 8.51 -18.81
C LYS A 26 -9.77 7.08 -18.33
N ASP A 27 -9.76 6.11 -19.23
CA ASP A 27 -9.51 4.70 -18.93
C ASP A 27 -8.02 4.36 -18.92
N ALA A 28 -7.16 5.29 -19.38
CA ALA A 28 -5.71 5.11 -19.42
C ALA A 28 -5.00 5.49 -18.12
N LEU A 29 -5.70 6.14 -17.19
CA LEU A 29 -5.11 6.67 -15.97
C LEU A 29 -4.73 5.52 -15.04
N LEU A 30 -3.44 5.34 -14.74
CA LEU A 30 -2.95 4.24 -13.89
C LEU A 30 -3.36 2.84 -14.41
N SER A 31 -3.59 2.67 -15.72
CA SER A 31 -3.98 1.37 -16.28
C SER A 31 -2.89 0.30 -16.16
N GLY A 32 -1.62 0.68 -16.25
CA GLY A 32 -0.48 -0.21 -16.00
C GLY A 32 -0.52 -0.79 -14.58
N PRO A 33 -0.50 0.05 -13.53
CA PRO A 33 -0.67 -0.38 -12.15
C PRO A 33 -1.96 -1.19 -11.91
N ALA A 34 -3.07 -0.87 -12.58
CA ALA A 34 -4.30 -1.67 -12.49
C ALA A 34 -4.10 -3.12 -12.97
N GLY A 35 -3.29 -3.33 -14.01
CA GLY A 35 -2.83 -4.66 -14.40
C GLY A 35 -1.99 -5.35 -13.33
N GLY A 36 -1.13 -4.61 -12.64
CA GLY A 36 -0.39 -5.10 -11.48
C GLY A 36 -1.32 -5.58 -10.36
N VAL A 37 -2.39 -4.83 -10.09
CA VAL A 37 -3.42 -5.21 -9.12
C VAL A 37 -4.11 -6.52 -9.49
N VAL A 38 -4.52 -6.69 -10.75
CA VAL A 38 -5.10 -7.97 -11.20
C VAL A 38 -4.06 -9.10 -11.06
N GLY A 39 -2.82 -8.84 -11.49
CA GLY A 39 -1.73 -9.82 -11.39
C GLY A 39 -1.47 -10.28 -9.96
N MET A 40 -1.44 -9.37 -8.98
CA MET A 40 -1.22 -9.74 -7.59
C MET A 40 -2.39 -10.52 -6.98
N VAL A 41 -3.63 -10.23 -7.37
CA VAL A 41 -4.81 -10.91 -6.82
C VAL A 41 -4.91 -12.31 -7.38
N GLU A 42 -4.82 -12.45 -8.69
CA GLU A 42 -4.98 -13.76 -9.34
C GLU A 42 -3.81 -14.70 -9.00
N THR A 43 -2.58 -14.20 -8.89
CA THR A 43 -1.44 -15.02 -8.44
C THR A 43 -1.52 -15.41 -6.96
N ALA A 44 -2.03 -14.52 -6.10
CA ALA A 44 -2.24 -14.84 -4.68
C ALA A 44 -3.34 -15.89 -4.49
N LYS A 45 -4.47 -15.79 -5.22
CA LYS A 45 -5.53 -16.80 -5.22
C LYS A 45 -5.00 -18.16 -5.67
N LEU A 46 -4.19 -18.21 -6.73
CA LEU A 46 -3.52 -19.44 -7.17
C LEU A 46 -2.60 -20.03 -6.10
N ALA A 47 -2.03 -19.20 -5.23
CA ALA A 47 -1.22 -19.61 -4.08
C ALA A 47 -2.05 -19.90 -2.80
N GLY A 48 -3.38 -19.75 -2.85
CA GLY A 48 -4.29 -20.04 -1.74
C GLY A 48 -4.49 -18.89 -0.75
N PHE A 49 -4.29 -17.64 -1.17
CA PHE A 49 -4.46 -16.45 -0.34
C PHE A 49 -5.54 -15.52 -0.89
N ASP A 50 -6.50 -15.16 -0.04
CA ASP A 50 -7.64 -14.30 -0.41
C ASP A 50 -7.55 -12.88 0.17
N LYS A 51 -6.64 -12.66 1.13
CA LYS A 51 -6.35 -11.37 1.76
C LYS A 51 -4.94 -10.93 1.38
N VAL A 52 -4.83 -9.87 0.60
CA VAL A 52 -3.58 -9.49 -0.06
C VAL A 52 -3.33 -7.98 0.02
N ILE A 53 -2.09 -7.62 0.35
CA ILE A 53 -1.54 -6.29 0.13
C ILE A 53 -0.55 -6.35 -1.02
N GLY A 54 -0.81 -5.58 -2.06
CA GLY A 54 0.09 -5.40 -3.19
C GLY A 54 1.20 -4.43 -2.89
N PHE A 55 2.41 -4.78 -3.31
CA PHE A 55 3.59 -3.93 -3.19
C PHE A 55 4.39 -3.99 -4.49
N ASP A 56 4.14 -3.04 -5.39
CA ASP A 56 4.85 -2.88 -6.66
C ASP A 56 5.94 -1.82 -6.51
N MET A 57 7.19 -2.22 -6.31
CA MET A 57 8.29 -1.27 -6.17
C MET A 57 9.14 -1.23 -7.45
N GLY A 58 9.09 -0.08 -8.12
CA GLY A 58 9.89 0.24 -9.29
C GLY A 58 11.11 1.11 -8.97
N GLY A 59 11.66 1.71 -10.03
CA GLY A 59 12.78 2.65 -9.92
C GLY A 59 12.39 4.05 -9.42
N THR A 60 11.12 4.43 -9.46
CA THR A 60 10.70 5.81 -9.13
C THR A 60 9.72 5.86 -7.97
N SER A 61 8.79 4.91 -7.93
CA SER A 61 7.69 4.89 -6.99
C SER A 61 7.38 3.46 -6.56
N THR A 62 6.52 3.37 -5.55
CA THR A 62 5.89 2.13 -5.11
C THR A 62 4.38 2.29 -5.24
N ASP A 63 3.72 1.36 -5.92
CA ASP A 63 2.26 1.28 -5.97
C ASP A 63 1.75 0.24 -4.98
N VAL A 64 0.78 0.64 -4.15
CA VAL A 64 0.17 -0.20 -3.12
C VAL A 64 -1.31 -0.36 -3.39
N ALA A 65 -1.81 -1.58 -3.23
CA ALA A 65 -3.23 -1.90 -3.35
C ALA A 65 -3.66 -2.92 -2.29
N HIS A 66 -4.95 -2.93 -1.98
CA HIS A 66 -5.56 -3.87 -1.03
C HIS A 66 -6.58 -4.75 -1.75
N PHE A 67 -6.64 -6.02 -1.35
CA PHE A 67 -7.66 -6.96 -1.78
C PHE A 67 -8.08 -7.84 -0.60
N ASP A 68 -9.39 -7.90 -0.37
CA ASP A 68 -10.04 -8.82 0.58
C ASP A 68 -11.38 -9.24 -0.03
N GLY A 69 -11.37 -10.32 -0.80
CA GLY A 69 -12.53 -10.86 -1.54
C GLY A 69 -12.97 -10.04 -2.77
N ASP A 70 -12.76 -8.71 -2.77
CA ASP A 70 -13.17 -7.81 -3.84
C ASP A 70 -12.09 -6.79 -4.25
N TYR A 71 -12.11 -6.43 -5.53
CA TYR A 71 -11.27 -5.36 -6.07
C TYR A 71 -11.78 -3.99 -5.58
N GLU A 72 -10.95 -3.26 -4.86
CA GLU A 72 -11.31 -1.92 -4.42
C GLU A 72 -11.26 -0.91 -5.55
N ARG A 73 -12.33 -0.11 -5.68
CA ARG A 73 -12.44 0.96 -6.67
C ARG A 73 -12.80 2.30 -6.03
N ALA A 74 -12.31 3.37 -6.64
CA ALA A 74 -12.68 4.73 -6.32
C ALA A 74 -13.33 5.38 -7.56
N PHE A 75 -14.38 6.17 -7.34
CA PHE A 75 -15.11 6.87 -8.39
C PHE A 75 -14.78 8.35 -8.47
N ASP A 76 -14.14 8.88 -7.43
CA ASP A 76 -13.71 10.26 -7.31
C ASP A 76 -12.27 10.24 -6.79
N THR A 77 -11.33 10.59 -7.66
CA THR A 77 -9.90 10.64 -7.30
C THR A 77 -9.29 11.95 -7.78
N GLU A 78 -8.21 12.34 -7.13
CA GLU A 78 -7.37 13.44 -7.58
C GLU A 78 -6.10 12.87 -8.21
N VAL A 79 -5.86 13.17 -9.49
CA VAL A 79 -4.67 12.75 -10.21
C VAL A 79 -3.95 14.00 -10.68
N ALA A 80 -2.71 14.19 -10.23
CA ALA A 80 -1.90 15.38 -10.52
C ALA A 80 -2.63 16.71 -10.25
N GLY A 81 -3.39 16.79 -9.15
CA GLY A 81 -4.16 17.98 -8.76
C GLY A 81 -5.48 18.18 -9.50
N VAL A 82 -5.87 17.25 -10.39
CA VAL A 82 -7.12 17.30 -11.14
C VAL A 82 -8.09 16.26 -10.58
N ARG A 83 -9.29 16.69 -10.21
CA ARG A 83 -10.36 15.81 -9.75
C ARG A 83 -11.03 15.10 -10.92
N ILE A 84 -11.07 13.77 -10.88
CA ILE A 84 -11.54 12.91 -11.95
C ILE A 84 -12.66 12.02 -11.42
N ARG A 85 -13.79 12.00 -12.14
CA ARG A 85 -14.94 11.14 -11.85
C ARG A 85 -15.05 9.99 -12.82
N ALA A 86 -14.25 8.95 -12.61
CA ALA A 86 -14.29 7.71 -13.37
C ALA A 86 -13.99 6.52 -12.44
N PRO A 87 -14.55 5.33 -12.69
CA PRO A 87 -14.20 4.13 -11.92
C PRO A 87 -12.74 3.76 -12.13
N MET A 88 -11.98 3.73 -11.04
CA MET A 88 -10.56 3.38 -11.06
C MET A 88 -10.25 2.43 -9.93
N MET A 89 -9.35 1.48 -10.16
CA MET A 89 -8.75 0.68 -9.11
C MET A 89 -8.11 1.59 -8.09
N ARG A 90 -8.34 1.29 -6.82
CA ARG A 90 -7.79 2.10 -5.74
C ARG A 90 -6.33 1.74 -5.53
N ILE A 91 -5.47 2.53 -6.15
CA ILE A 91 -4.01 2.36 -6.11
C ILE A 91 -3.43 3.58 -5.42
N HIS A 92 -2.57 3.32 -4.45
CA HIS A 92 -1.88 4.35 -3.69
C HIS A 92 -0.41 4.35 -4.09
N THR A 93 0.00 5.38 -4.83
CA THR A 93 1.39 5.58 -5.23
C THR A 93 2.16 6.34 -4.17
N VAL A 94 3.33 5.82 -3.81
CA VAL A 94 4.26 6.37 -2.84
C VAL A 94 5.50 6.81 -3.58
N ALA A 95 6.03 7.99 -3.25
CA ALA A 95 7.28 8.52 -3.77
C ALA A 95 8.52 7.84 -3.13
N ALA A 96 8.51 6.52 -3.10
CA ALA A 96 9.58 5.67 -2.59
C ALA A 96 9.83 4.56 -3.63
N GLY A 97 11.01 4.53 -4.23
CA GLY A 97 11.43 3.53 -5.21
C GLY A 97 12.95 3.37 -5.18
N GLY A 98 13.51 2.51 -6.04
CA GLY A 98 14.96 2.29 -6.08
C GLY A 98 15.77 3.56 -6.38
N GLY A 99 15.19 4.50 -7.13
CA GLY A 99 15.79 5.77 -7.50
C GLY A 99 15.52 6.91 -6.52
N SER A 100 14.79 6.70 -5.42
CA SER A 100 14.58 7.75 -4.42
C SER A 100 15.90 8.26 -3.88
N ILE A 101 16.10 9.57 -3.96
CA ILE A 101 17.38 10.24 -3.68
C ILE A 101 17.63 10.27 -2.17
N LEU A 102 18.87 10.04 -1.75
CA LEU A 102 19.29 10.04 -0.35
C LEU A 102 19.80 11.44 0.02
N HIS A 103 19.15 12.07 1.00
CA HIS A 103 19.49 13.40 1.49
C HIS A 103 19.96 13.35 2.94
N TYR A 104 20.98 14.14 3.24
CA TYR A 104 21.37 14.44 4.61
C TYR A 104 21.46 15.96 4.74
N GLU A 105 20.54 16.54 5.52
CA GLU A 105 20.49 17.99 5.72
C GLU A 105 20.12 18.29 7.18
N ALA A 106 20.85 19.23 7.80
CA ALA A 106 20.61 19.68 9.17
C ALA A 106 20.49 18.52 10.20
N GLY A 107 21.32 17.48 10.06
CA GLY A 107 21.34 16.33 10.96
C GLY A 107 20.21 15.30 10.74
N ARG A 108 19.44 15.41 9.64
CA ARG A 108 18.33 14.50 9.32
C ARG A 108 18.61 13.70 8.05
N PHE A 109 18.25 12.43 8.09
CA PHE A 109 18.32 11.51 6.96
C PHE A 109 16.96 11.46 6.27
N ARG A 110 16.91 11.58 4.94
CA ARG A 110 15.68 11.45 4.15
C ARG A 110 15.92 10.64 2.87
N ALA A 111 14.93 9.87 2.46
CA ALA A 111 14.93 9.15 1.19
C ALA A 111 13.71 9.59 0.35
N GLY A 112 13.97 10.23 -0.78
CA GLY A 112 12.95 10.90 -1.60
C GLY A 112 12.48 12.24 -1.02
N PRO A 113 11.37 12.81 -1.53
CA PRO A 113 10.43 12.22 -2.50
C PRO A 113 10.90 12.29 -3.96
N ASP A 114 11.94 13.08 -4.24
CA ASP A 114 12.58 13.17 -5.53
C ASP A 114 13.27 11.85 -5.91
N SER A 115 13.30 11.60 -7.22
CA SER A 115 13.86 10.38 -7.79
C SER A 115 14.90 10.72 -8.84
N ALA A 116 15.99 9.96 -8.83
CA ALA A 116 17.01 9.99 -9.87
C ALA A 116 16.50 9.41 -11.21
N GLY A 117 15.35 8.72 -11.19
CA GLY A 117 14.75 8.06 -12.34
C GLY A 117 15.69 7.01 -12.96
N ALA A 118 15.64 6.86 -14.28
CA ALA A 118 16.58 6.05 -15.05
C ALA A 118 17.71 6.87 -15.70
N ASN A 119 17.55 8.20 -15.75
CA ASN A 119 18.52 9.12 -16.33
C ASN A 119 18.48 10.47 -15.57
N PRO A 120 19.56 10.87 -14.86
CA PRO A 120 20.85 10.18 -14.78
C PRO A 120 20.76 8.83 -14.04
N GLY A 121 19.73 8.60 -13.24
CA GLY A 121 19.59 7.39 -12.42
C GLY A 121 20.49 7.39 -11.18
N PRO A 122 20.47 6.32 -10.38
CA PRO A 122 21.38 6.12 -9.24
C PRO A 122 22.86 6.30 -9.62
N ALA A 123 23.70 6.64 -8.64
CA ALA A 123 25.13 6.87 -8.86
C ALA A 123 25.83 5.65 -9.51
N ALA A 124 25.42 4.44 -9.13
CA ALA A 124 25.91 3.18 -9.68
C ALA A 124 25.67 3.01 -11.19
N TYR A 125 24.79 3.81 -11.81
CA TYR A 125 24.44 3.68 -13.24
C TYR A 125 25.45 4.32 -14.19
N ARG A 126 26.56 4.88 -13.67
CA ARG A 126 27.67 5.49 -14.46
C ARG A 126 27.26 6.70 -15.31
N ARG A 127 26.30 7.49 -14.82
CA ARG A 127 25.77 8.69 -15.51
C ARG A 127 25.86 9.97 -14.69
N GLY A 128 26.64 9.96 -13.61
CA GLY A 128 26.82 11.13 -12.73
C GLY A 128 25.62 11.41 -11.81
N GLY A 129 24.74 10.43 -11.59
CA GLY A 129 23.56 10.57 -10.73
C GLY A 129 23.87 10.65 -9.23
N PRO A 130 22.90 11.09 -8.40
CA PRO A 130 23.03 11.19 -6.95
C PRO A 130 23.00 9.82 -6.26
N LEU A 131 23.28 9.77 -4.96
CA LEU A 131 23.01 8.57 -4.15
C LEU A 131 21.49 8.33 -4.09
N ALA A 132 21.08 7.09 -4.35
CA ALA A 132 19.69 6.64 -4.27
C ALA A 132 19.55 5.33 -3.47
N VAL A 133 18.32 4.88 -3.21
CA VAL A 133 18.04 3.61 -2.49
C VAL A 133 18.75 2.40 -3.13
N THR A 134 18.80 2.34 -4.47
CA THR A 134 19.56 1.32 -5.21
C THR A 134 21.04 1.35 -4.86
N ASP A 135 21.65 2.54 -4.73
CA ASP A 135 23.05 2.68 -4.34
C ASP A 135 23.29 2.19 -2.91
N ALA A 136 22.33 2.41 -2.00
CA ALA A 136 22.40 1.83 -0.66
C ALA A 136 22.39 0.30 -0.72
N ASN A 137 21.52 -0.32 -1.51
CA ASN A 137 21.53 -1.79 -1.68
C ASN A 137 22.81 -2.32 -2.35
N VAL A 138 23.43 -1.55 -3.25
CA VAL A 138 24.76 -1.87 -3.81
C VAL A 138 25.84 -1.77 -2.73
N MET A 139 25.84 -0.72 -1.92
CA MET A 139 26.79 -0.52 -0.82
C MET A 139 26.71 -1.67 0.21
N LEU A 140 25.49 -2.12 0.53
CA LEU A 140 25.22 -3.20 1.48
C LEU A 140 25.47 -4.61 0.91
N GLY A 141 25.84 -4.72 -0.37
CA GLY A 141 26.02 -6.02 -1.04
C GLY A 141 24.70 -6.78 -1.30
N LYS A 142 23.54 -6.17 -1.05
CA LYS A 142 22.23 -6.75 -1.38
C LYS A 142 22.01 -6.81 -2.90
N LEU A 143 22.63 -5.88 -3.64
CA LEU A 143 22.79 -5.96 -5.09
C LEU A 143 24.26 -6.22 -5.44
N GLN A 144 24.51 -7.35 -6.09
CA GLN A 144 25.84 -7.79 -6.50
C GLN A 144 26.03 -7.50 -8.01
N PRO A 145 27.00 -6.66 -8.41
CA PRO A 145 27.16 -6.24 -9.81
C PRO A 145 27.33 -7.38 -10.80
N ASP A 146 28.05 -8.43 -10.43
CA ASP A 146 28.32 -9.60 -11.29
C ASP A 146 27.05 -10.42 -11.60
N PHE A 147 25.98 -10.19 -10.84
CA PHE A 147 24.68 -10.84 -11.00
C PHE A 147 23.61 -9.90 -11.57
N PHE A 148 23.99 -8.65 -11.85
CA PHE A 148 23.13 -7.65 -12.46
C PHE A 148 23.47 -7.49 -13.95
N PRO A 149 22.50 -7.25 -14.84
CA PRO A 149 22.79 -7.01 -16.25
C PRO A 149 23.80 -5.86 -16.45
N ALA A 150 24.86 -6.14 -17.21
CA ALA A 150 25.85 -5.14 -17.59
C ALA A 150 25.30 -4.26 -18.71
N ILE A 151 24.45 -3.29 -18.35
CA ILE A 151 23.74 -2.38 -19.27
C ILE A 151 24.04 -0.89 -18.99
N PHE A 152 25.08 -0.63 -18.21
CA PHE A 152 25.45 0.71 -17.75
C PHE A 152 26.65 1.26 -18.53
N GLY A 153 27.00 2.52 -18.22
CA GLY A 153 28.09 3.22 -18.89
C GLY A 153 27.72 3.73 -20.28
N PRO A 154 28.66 4.42 -20.96
CA PRO A 154 28.44 4.98 -22.30
C PRO A 154 28.16 3.91 -23.37
N GLY A 155 28.74 2.71 -23.21
CA GLY A 155 28.59 1.58 -24.12
C GLY A 155 27.38 0.68 -23.85
N GLN A 156 26.69 0.86 -22.72
CA GLN A 156 25.62 -0.04 -22.25
C GLN A 156 26.05 -1.50 -22.09
N ASP A 157 27.29 -1.71 -21.64
CA ASP A 157 27.94 -3.01 -21.49
C ASP A 157 28.75 -3.13 -20.18
N GLU A 158 28.62 -2.16 -19.27
CA GLU A 158 29.33 -2.12 -18.00
C GLU A 158 28.44 -2.54 -16.82
N PRO A 159 29.01 -3.15 -15.76
CA PRO A 159 28.30 -3.46 -14.52
C PRO A 159 28.05 -2.21 -13.66
N LEU A 160 27.25 -2.35 -12.62
CA LEU A 160 27.04 -1.31 -11.60
C LEU A 160 28.36 -0.79 -11.02
N ASP A 161 28.48 0.51 -10.83
CA ASP A 161 29.69 1.16 -10.32
C ASP A 161 29.75 1.18 -8.79
N VAL A 162 30.26 0.09 -8.21
CA VAL A 162 30.44 -0.03 -6.75
C VAL A 162 31.43 0.99 -6.21
N GLN A 163 32.46 1.35 -6.98
CA GLN A 163 33.51 2.22 -6.51
C GLN A 163 32.97 3.64 -6.30
N THR A 164 32.22 4.15 -7.27
CA THR A 164 31.53 5.44 -7.16
C THR A 164 30.58 5.46 -5.96
N VAL A 165 29.82 4.38 -5.74
CA VAL A 165 28.92 4.27 -4.58
C VAL A 165 29.70 4.34 -3.25
N ARG A 166 30.78 3.57 -3.12
CA ARG A 166 31.63 3.56 -1.91
C ARG A 166 32.25 4.92 -1.62
N GLU A 167 32.77 5.59 -2.65
CA GLU A 167 33.37 6.93 -2.52
C GLU A 167 32.34 7.95 -2.02
N LYS A 168 31.12 7.91 -2.58
CA LYS A 168 30.04 8.81 -2.16
C LYS A 168 29.55 8.54 -0.75
N PHE A 169 29.37 7.28 -0.34
CA PHE A 169 28.99 6.96 1.04
C PHE A 169 30.11 7.26 2.04
N LEU A 170 31.38 7.12 1.65
CA LEU A 170 32.52 7.53 2.48
C LEU A 170 32.52 9.05 2.70
N ALA A 171 32.29 9.83 1.65
CA ALA A 171 32.16 11.28 1.75
C ALA A 171 30.97 11.67 2.64
N LEU A 172 29.81 11.02 2.46
CA LEU A 172 28.62 11.27 3.26
C LEU A 172 28.81 10.92 4.73
N ALA A 173 29.45 9.79 5.05
CA ALA A 173 29.76 9.42 6.42
C ALA A 173 30.71 10.44 7.09
N ALA A 174 31.69 10.97 6.33
CA ALA A 174 32.56 12.03 6.82
C ALA A 174 31.82 13.36 7.06
N GLU A 175 30.83 13.69 6.22
CA GLU A 175 29.96 14.85 6.39
C GLU A 175 29.07 14.74 7.64
N ILE A 176 28.51 13.55 7.89
CA ILE A 176 27.69 13.28 9.07
C ILE A 176 28.51 13.45 10.36
N GLY A 177 29.75 12.93 10.38
CA GLY A 177 30.73 13.21 11.42
C GLY A 177 30.43 12.59 12.81
N ASP A 178 29.48 11.65 12.89
CA ASP A 178 29.08 10.97 14.15
C ASP A 178 29.82 9.64 14.41
N GLY A 179 30.75 9.28 13.53
CA GLY A 179 31.57 8.07 13.63
C GLY A 179 30.95 6.79 13.04
N ARG A 180 29.76 6.87 12.43
CA ARG A 180 29.16 5.72 11.74
C ARG A 180 29.96 5.32 10.50
N ALA A 181 30.03 4.01 10.27
CA ALA A 181 30.62 3.47 9.05
C ALA A 181 29.73 3.79 7.82
N PRO A 182 30.31 3.93 6.62
CA PRO A 182 29.55 4.16 5.38
C PRO A 182 28.43 3.13 5.14
N GLU A 183 28.65 1.87 5.52
CA GLU A 183 27.66 0.80 5.46
C GLU A 183 26.49 1.03 6.41
N ALA A 184 26.76 1.50 7.63
CA ALA A 184 25.72 1.84 8.60
C ALA A 184 24.87 3.04 8.14
N VAL A 185 25.50 4.01 7.47
CA VAL A 185 24.81 5.13 6.82
C VAL A 185 23.86 4.62 5.72
N ALA A 186 24.35 3.74 4.83
CA ALA A 186 23.53 3.11 3.79
C ALA A 186 22.37 2.28 4.37
N GLU A 187 22.62 1.48 5.41
CA GLU A 187 21.59 0.69 6.10
C GLU A 187 20.52 1.59 6.74
N GLY A 188 20.92 2.73 7.31
CA GLY A 188 20.01 3.76 7.83
C GLY A 188 19.04 4.29 6.76
N PHE A 189 19.55 4.62 5.57
CA PHE A 189 18.69 5.05 4.46
C PHE A 189 17.73 3.96 3.97
N VAL A 190 18.18 2.71 3.88
CA VAL A 190 17.27 1.59 3.55
C VAL A 190 16.20 1.43 4.62
N THR A 191 16.54 1.62 5.89
CA THR A 191 15.58 1.58 7.01
C THR A 191 14.51 2.66 6.84
N ILE A 192 14.91 3.89 6.53
CA ILE A 192 13.97 5.01 6.29
C ILE A 192 13.07 4.73 5.07
N ALA A 193 13.65 4.24 3.97
CA ALA A 193 12.87 3.88 2.79
C ALA A 193 11.81 2.79 3.09
N VAL A 194 12.21 1.74 3.84
CA VAL A 194 11.30 0.68 4.29
C VAL A 194 10.17 1.24 5.16
N GLU A 195 10.48 2.11 6.12
CA GLU A 195 9.47 2.73 7.00
C GLU A 195 8.52 3.64 6.22
N ASN A 196 9.02 4.41 5.25
CA ASN A 196 8.16 5.23 4.37
C ASN A 196 7.18 4.36 3.58
N MET A 197 7.64 3.24 3.02
CA MET A 197 6.80 2.29 2.29
C MET A 197 5.79 1.60 3.22
N ALA A 198 6.23 1.14 4.40
CA ALA A 198 5.35 0.50 5.39
C ALA A 198 4.30 1.48 5.92
N ASN A 199 4.63 2.74 6.16
CA ASN A 199 3.69 3.77 6.60
C ASN A 199 2.65 4.09 5.54
N ALA A 200 3.02 4.09 4.26
CA ALA A 200 2.06 4.22 3.19
C ALA A 200 1.09 3.03 3.12
N ILE A 201 1.58 1.80 3.31
CA ILE A 201 0.74 0.61 3.41
C ILE A 201 -0.19 0.71 4.64
N LYS A 202 0.30 1.13 5.80
CA LYS A 202 -0.53 1.36 6.99
C LYS A 202 -1.59 2.44 6.76
N LYS A 203 -1.26 3.49 6.01
CA LYS A 203 -2.22 4.56 5.68
C LYS A 203 -3.42 4.01 4.91
N ILE A 204 -3.21 3.08 3.98
CA ILE A 204 -4.32 2.51 3.20
C ILE A 204 -5.19 1.54 4.01
N SER A 205 -4.59 0.81 4.95
CA SER A 205 -5.30 -0.21 5.73
C SER A 205 -5.99 0.36 6.96
N VAL A 206 -5.30 1.19 7.74
CA VAL A 206 -5.82 1.75 8.98
C VAL A 206 -6.96 2.74 8.72
N GLN A 207 -6.90 3.55 7.65
CA GLN A 207 -8.03 4.42 7.25
C GLN A 207 -9.32 3.63 6.94
N ARG A 208 -9.20 2.31 6.77
CA ARG A 208 -10.30 1.40 6.44
C ARG A 208 -10.58 0.37 7.53
N GLY A 209 -9.80 0.36 8.61
CA GLY A 209 -9.96 -0.57 9.73
C GLY A 209 -9.46 -1.99 9.45
N TYR A 210 -8.60 -2.21 8.45
CA TYR A 210 -8.06 -3.54 8.15
C TYR A 210 -6.86 -3.88 9.04
N ASP A 211 -6.85 -5.07 9.64
CA ASP A 211 -5.67 -5.64 10.28
C ASP A 211 -4.79 -6.35 9.25
N VAL A 212 -3.76 -5.64 8.77
CA VAL A 212 -2.86 -6.15 7.73
C VAL A 212 -1.92 -7.26 8.18
N THR A 213 -1.86 -7.57 9.48
CA THR A 213 -0.98 -8.65 9.97
C THR A 213 -1.44 -10.03 9.51
N GLU A 214 -2.74 -10.18 9.19
CA GLU A 214 -3.33 -11.40 8.64
C GLU A 214 -3.14 -11.56 7.12
N TYR A 215 -2.58 -10.56 6.45
CA TYR A 215 -2.53 -10.48 5.00
C TYR A 215 -1.23 -11.03 4.45
N LEU A 216 -1.30 -11.54 3.21
CA LEU A 216 -0.12 -11.82 2.40
C LEU A 216 0.40 -10.52 1.77
N LEU A 217 1.70 -10.26 1.86
CA LEU A 217 2.34 -9.23 1.04
C LEU A 217 2.68 -9.81 -0.34
N ASN A 218 1.94 -9.44 -1.39
CA ASN A 218 2.29 -9.82 -2.76
C ASN A 218 3.24 -8.76 -3.34
N CYS A 219 4.51 -9.13 -3.46
CA CYS A 219 5.60 -8.23 -3.78
C CYS A 219 6.04 -8.39 -5.24
N PHE A 220 6.07 -7.28 -5.96
CA PHE A 220 6.47 -7.23 -7.36
C PHE A 220 7.13 -5.90 -7.75
N GLY A 221 7.46 -5.76 -9.03
CA GLY A 221 8.35 -4.71 -9.51
C GLY A 221 9.83 -5.08 -9.34
N GLY A 222 10.70 -4.44 -10.12
CA GLY A 222 12.13 -4.80 -10.19
C GLY A 222 12.93 -4.53 -8.91
N ALA A 223 12.43 -3.68 -8.02
CA ALA A 223 13.06 -3.36 -6.74
C ALA A 223 12.34 -3.99 -5.54
N GLY A 224 11.13 -4.54 -5.70
CA GLY A 224 10.32 -5.04 -4.58
C GLY A 224 11.00 -6.14 -3.77
N GLY A 225 11.55 -7.15 -4.46
CA GLY A 225 12.22 -8.28 -3.82
C GLY A 225 13.40 -7.90 -2.91
N GLN A 226 13.98 -6.70 -3.10
CA GLN A 226 15.10 -6.21 -2.30
C GLN A 226 14.66 -5.73 -0.90
N HIS A 227 13.38 -5.37 -0.74
CA HIS A 227 12.84 -4.76 0.48
C HIS A 227 11.71 -5.58 1.11
N ALA A 228 11.21 -6.61 0.42
CA ALA A 228 9.98 -7.32 0.78
C ALA A 228 9.94 -7.85 2.23
N CYS A 229 10.99 -8.57 2.67
CA CYS A 229 11.07 -9.09 4.04
C CYS A 229 11.05 -7.95 5.09
N ARG A 230 11.78 -6.87 4.84
CA ARG A 230 11.87 -5.73 5.78
C ARG A 230 10.55 -4.97 5.86
N VAL A 231 9.87 -4.78 4.73
CA VAL A 231 8.53 -4.17 4.66
C VAL A 231 7.51 -5.04 5.39
N ALA A 232 7.50 -6.36 5.13
CA ALA A 232 6.63 -7.30 5.84
C ALA A 232 6.88 -7.27 7.36
N ASP A 233 8.15 -7.28 7.79
CA ASP A 233 8.52 -7.17 9.20
C ASP A 233 8.07 -5.85 9.85
N ALA A 234 8.10 -4.72 9.13
CA ALA A 234 7.62 -3.41 9.62
C ALA A 234 6.09 -3.32 9.72
N LEU A 235 5.39 -4.17 8.95
CA LEU A 235 3.94 -4.32 8.95
C LEU A 235 3.44 -5.42 9.90
N GLY A 236 4.34 -6.27 10.40
CA GLY A 236 3.97 -7.44 11.20
C GLY A 236 3.36 -8.58 10.39
N MET A 237 3.59 -8.61 9.07
CA MET A 237 3.16 -9.69 8.18
C MET A 237 4.16 -10.85 8.22
N GLU A 238 3.65 -12.08 8.15
CA GLU A 238 4.48 -13.30 8.25
C GLU A 238 4.73 -14.00 6.92
N ALA A 239 4.08 -13.55 5.84
CA ALA A 239 4.18 -14.15 4.51
C ALA A 239 4.35 -13.11 3.39
N VAL A 240 5.25 -13.41 2.45
CA VAL A 240 5.44 -12.64 1.22
C VAL A 240 5.40 -13.58 0.03
N LEU A 241 4.60 -13.25 -0.99
CA LEU A 241 4.59 -13.97 -2.26
C LEU A 241 5.31 -13.14 -3.33
N ILE A 242 6.19 -13.79 -4.07
CA ILE A 242 6.87 -13.20 -5.23
C ILE A 242 6.70 -14.17 -6.40
N HIS A 243 5.96 -13.72 -7.41
CA HIS A 243 5.73 -14.49 -8.63
C HIS A 243 7.00 -14.54 -9.52
N PRO A 244 7.27 -15.60 -10.31
CA PRO A 244 8.45 -15.65 -11.20
C PRO A 244 8.50 -14.54 -12.25
N PHE A 245 7.35 -13.95 -12.56
CA PHE A 245 7.23 -12.80 -13.44
C PHE A 245 7.02 -11.50 -12.64
N SER A 246 7.44 -11.40 -11.37
CA SER A 246 7.14 -10.22 -10.55
C SER A 246 7.66 -8.91 -11.15
N GLY A 247 8.84 -8.92 -11.80
CA GLY A 247 9.35 -7.76 -12.54
C GLY A 247 8.53 -7.38 -13.78
N LEU A 248 7.59 -8.22 -14.19
CA LEU A 248 6.68 -8.05 -15.33
C LEU A 248 5.20 -8.28 -14.93
N LEU A 249 4.88 -8.24 -13.62
CA LEU A 249 3.60 -8.75 -13.12
C LEU A 249 2.42 -7.96 -13.68
N SER A 250 2.60 -6.67 -13.91
CA SER A 250 1.57 -5.82 -14.51
C SER A 250 1.20 -6.27 -15.92
N ALA A 251 2.19 -6.66 -16.74
CA ALA A 251 1.92 -7.23 -18.06
C ALA A 251 1.26 -8.61 -17.97
N TYR A 252 1.69 -9.44 -17.01
CA TYR A 252 1.07 -10.74 -16.75
C TYR A 252 -0.40 -10.58 -16.33
N GLY A 253 -0.69 -9.66 -15.41
CA GLY A 253 -2.03 -9.36 -14.92
C GLY A 253 -2.95 -8.77 -16.00
N ILE A 254 -2.43 -7.94 -16.91
CA ILE A 254 -3.17 -7.54 -18.13
C ILE A 254 -3.59 -8.78 -18.92
N GLY A 255 -2.69 -9.77 -19.05
CA GLY A 255 -2.99 -11.04 -19.71
C GLY A 255 -4.00 -11.92 -18.97
N LEU A 256 -4.15 -11.76 -17.64
CA LEU A 256 -5.12 -12.46 -16.80
C LEU A 256 -6.47 -11.74 -16.67
N SER A 257 -6.56 -10.49 -17.12
CA SER A 257 -7.73 -9.66 -16.92
C SER A 257 -8.89 -10.07 -17.82
N SER A 258 -10.10 -10.11 -17.25
CA SER A 258 -11.34 -10.29 -18.02
C SER A 258 -11.78 -9.00 -18.69
N ILE A 259 -12.62 -9.13 -19.73
CA ILE A 259 -13.40 -8.01 -20.22
C ILE A 259 -14.38 -7.59 -19.13
N PHE A 260 -14.43 -6.29 -18.84
CA PHE A 260 -15.21 -5.72 -17.76
C PHE A 260 -16.09 -4.58 -18.29
N SER A 261 -17.29 -4.48 -17.74
CA SER A 261 -18.15 -3.31 -17.91
C SER A 261 -18.82 -2.98 -16.59
N SER A 262 -19.02 -1.69 -16.32
CA SER A 262 -19.81 -1.25 -15.19
C SER A 262 -20.72 -0.09 -15.58
N ARG A 263 -21.87 0.00 -14.92
CA ARG A 263 -22.82 1.10 -15.03
C ARG A 263 -23.31 1.47 -13.65
N GLN A 264 -23.44 2.77 -13.41
CA GLN A 264 -23.92 3.30 -12.15
C GLN A 264 -24.83 4.49 -12.38
N GLN A 265 -25.86 4.60 -11.54
CA GLN A 265 -26.80 5.72 -11.56
C GLN A 265 -27.26 6.07 -10.14
N ALA A 266 -27.38 7.37 -9.86
CA ALA A 266 -27.93 7.86 -8.60
C ALA A 266 -29.41 7.48 -8.45
N LEU A 267 -29.82 7.13 -7.22
CA LEU A 267 -31.20 6.79 -6.88
C LEU A 267 -31.74 7.67 -5.74
N LEU A 268 -30.90 7.97 -4.73
CA LEU A 268 -31.24 8.78 -3.56
C LEU A 268 -32.58 8.40 -2.92
N LYS A 269 -32.71 7.15 -2.49
CA LYS A 269 -33.91 6.63 -1.81
C LYS A 269 -33.56 5.94 -0.49
N PRO A 270 -34.49 5.87 0.49
CA PRO A 270 -34.27 5.11 1.71
C PRO A 270 -33.96 3.64 1.42
N LEU A 271 -33.01 3.04 2.15
CA LEU A 271 -32.79 1.59 2.17
C LEU A 271 -33.93 0.92 2.95
N ALA A 272 -35.05 0.70 2.27
CA ALA A 272 -36.28 0.18 2.85
C ALA A 272 -37.08 -0.62 1.79
N GLU A 273 -37.97 -1.50 2.25
CA GLU A 273 -38.81 -2.32 1.36
C GLU A 273 -39.67 -1.47 0.40
N VAL A 274 -40.12 -0.28 0.82
CA VAL A 274 -40.86 0.65 -0.04
C VAL A 274 -40.06 1.11 -1.27
N SER A 275 -38.73 1.18 -1.16
CA SER A 275 -37.84 1.58 -2.26
C SER A 275 -37.44 0.40 -3.14
N ARG A 276 -37.73 -0.83 -2.71
CA ARG A 276 -37.22 -2.04 -3.36
C ARG A 276 -37.58 -2.15 -4.85
N PRO A 277 -38.83 -1.90 -5.28
CA PRO A 277 -39.17 -1.94 -6.70
C PRO A 277 -38.31 -1.01 -7.56
N ALA A 278 -38.00 0.19 -7.06
CA ALA A 278 -37.17 1.15 -7.79
C ALA A 278 -35.69 0.75 -7.82
N ILE A 279 -35.18 0.08 -6.79
CA ILE A 279 -33.84 -0.50 -6.78
C ILE A 279 -33.76 -1.61 -7.83
N ASP A 280 -34.72 -2.53 -7.85
CA ASP A 280 -34.73 -3.66 -8.78
C ASP A 280 -34.88 -3.21 -10.24
N GLU A 281 -35.75 -2.24 -10.51
CA GLU A 281 -35.93 -1.64 -11.84
C GLU A 281 -34.63 -1.00 -12.35
N LEU A 282 -33.93 -0.28 -11.47
CA LEU A 282 -32.66 0.35 -11.82
C LEU A 282 -31.56 -0.69 -12.04
N ILE A 283 -31.48 -1.73 -11.20
CA ILE A 283 -30.56 -2.86 -11.41
C ILE A 283 -30.83 -3.53 -12.77
N ALA A 284 -32.10 -3.77 -13.12
CA ALA A 284 -32.44 -4.39 -14.40
C ALA A 284 -32.01 -3.53 -15.60
N THR A 285 -32.26 -2.23 -15.54
CA THR A 285 -31.82 -1.26 -16.56
C THR A 285 -30.30 -1.25 -16.73
N LEU A 286 -29.55 -1.14 -15.63
CA LEU A 286 -28.10 -1.09 -15.65
C LEU A 286 -27.49 -2.42 -16.09
N ARG A 287 -28.05 -3.56 -15.63
CA ARG A 287 -27.62 -4.90 -16.05
C ARG A 287 -27.76 -5.08 -17.55
N LYS A 288 -28.88 -4.65 -18.13
CA LYS A 288 -29.07 -4.70 -19.58
C LYS A 288 -27.99 -3.89 -20.32
N ALA A 289 -27.73 -2.66 -19.88
CA ALA A 289 -26.69 -1.82 -20.50
C ALA A 289 -25.27 -2.40 -20.41
N VAL A 290 -24.96 -3.08 -19.30
CA VAL A 290 -23.70 -3.81 -19.10
C VAL A 290 -23.60 -5.01 -20.06
N ILE A 291 -24.64 -5.83 -20.14
CA ILE A 291 -24.70 -6.99 -21.03
C ILE A 291 -24.60 -6.55 -22.50
N ASP A 292 -25.31 -5.49 -22.90
CA ASP A 292 -25.27 -4.95 -24.27
C ASP A 292 -23.84 -4.48 -24.65
N GLU A 293 -23.11 -3.84 -23.73
CA GLU A 293 -21.71 -3.44 -23.95
C GLU A 293 -20.74 -4.63 -24.05
N LEU A 294 -20.93 -5.65 -23.21
CA LEU A 294 -20.12 -6.88 -23.27
C LEU A 294 -20.43 -7.69 -24.55
N ALA A 295 -21.69 -7.71 -24.99
CA ALA A 295 -22.11 -8.34 -26.24
C ALA A 295 -21.52 -7.64 -27.47
N ALA A 296 -21.44 -6.30 -27.48
CA ALA A 296 -20.71 -5.55 -28.49
C ALA A 296 -19.20 -5.91 -28.50
N GLN A 297 -18.70 -6.39 -27.36
CA GLN A 297 -17.36 -6.93 -27.20
C GLN A 297 -17.24 -8.44 -27.45
N GLY A 298 -18.26 -9.06 -28.04
CA GLY A 298 -18.25 -10.47 -28.46
C GLY A 298 -18.40 -11.46 -27.32
N ILE A 299 -18.80 -11.01 -26.13
CA ILE A 299 -19.08 -11.88 -24.99
C ILE A 299 -20.54 -12.31 -25.04
N ALA A 300 -20.78 -13.62 -24.95
CA ALA A 300 -22.14 -14.17 -24.92
C ALA A 300 -22.80 -13.86 -23.57
N GLU A 301 -24.12 -13.64 -23.57
CA GLU A 301 -24.87 -13.25 -22.36
C GLU A 301 -24.76 -14.29 -21.23
N ASP A 302 -24.71 -15.58 -21.57
CA ASP A 302 -24.53 -16.68 -20.62
C ASP A 302 -23.09 -16.81 -20.08
N ALA A 303 -22.14 -16.08 -20.65
CA ALA A 303 -20.75 -15.96 -20.19
C ALA A 303 -20.51 -14.66 -19.38
N VAL A 304 -21.56 -13.94 -18.98
CA VAL A 304 -21.45 -12.73 -18.15
C VAL A 304 -21.90 -13.02 -16.72
N ALA A 305 -20.98 -12.85 -15.77
CA ALA A 305 -21.35 -12.71 -14.35
C ALA A 305 -21.71 -11.26 -14.05
N SER A 306 -22.91 -11.01 -13.50
CA SER A 306 -23.37 -9.67 -13.12
C SER A 306 -23.48 -9.51 -11.60
N LYS A 307 -22.88 -8.46 -11.05
CA LYS A 307 -22.89 -8.14 -9.61
C LYS A 307 -23.53 -6.76 -9.36
N PRO A 308 -24.76 -6.69 -8.82
CA PRO A 308 -25.35 -5.44 -8.37
C PRO A 308 -24.73 -4.97 -7.04
N VAL A 309 -24.40 -3.69 -6.96
CA VAL A 309 -23.81 -3.02 -5.79
C VAL A 309 -24.63 -1.79 -5.44
N LEU A 310 -24.97 -1.62 -4.17
CA LEU A 310 -25.60 -0.40 -3.64
C LEU A 310 -24.55 0.46 -2.95
N GLN A 311 -24.53 1.76 -3.25
CA GLN A 311 -23.78 2.73 -2.46
C GLN A 311 -24.69 3.24 -1.34
N ILE A 312 -24.42 2.81 -0.11
CA ILE A 312 -25.29 3.06 1.06
C ILE A 312 -24.58 4.01 2.01
N ARG A 313 -25.30 4.99 2.55
CA ARG A 313 -24.80 5.89 3.60
C ARG A 313 -25.88 6.16 4.64
N TYR A 314 -25.48 6.65 5.80
CA TYR A 314 -26.42 7.22 6.74
C TYR A 314 -26.98 8.55 6.20
N ASP A 315 -28.21 8.88 6.59
CA ASP A 315 -28.84 10.12 6.14
C ASP A 315 -28.06 11.36 6.62
N GLY A 316 -27.87 12.35 5.76
CA GLY A 316 -27.04 13.52 6.06
C GLY A 316 -25.53 13.28 6.25
N THR A 317 -25.00 12.06 6.11
CA THR A 317 -23.55 11.84 5.89
C THR A 317 -23.25 11.82 4.39
N ASP A 318 -21.99 11.99 3.99
CA ASP A 318 -21.57 11.97 2.59
C ASP A 318 -20.71 10.78 2.19
N THR A 319 -20.32 9.95 3.17
CA THR A 319 -19.50 8.76 2.91
C THR A 319 -20.41 7.57 2.63
N ALA A 320 -20.52 7.20 1.36
CA ALA A 320 -21.18 5.97 0.92
C ALA A 320 -20.21 4.77 0.97
N LEU A 321 -20.73 3.63 1.43
CA LEU A 321 -20.05 2.35 1.42
C LEU A 321 -20.70 1.41 0.39
N PRO A 322 -19.89 0.69 -0.41
CA PRO A 322 -20.41 -0.30 -1.35
C PRO A 322 -20.94 -1.52 -0.60
N VAL A 323 -22.14 -1.98 -0.97
CA VAL A 323 -22.78 -3.17 -0.40
C VAL A 323 -23.25 -4.09 -1.52
N ASN A 324 -22.82 -5.34 -1.50
CA ASN A 324 -23.27 -6.37 -2.44
C ASN A 324 -24.78 -6.61 -2.27
N PHE A 325 -25.53 -6.56 -3.38
CA PHE A 325 -26.97 -6.75 -3.40
C PHE A 325 -27.43 -7.94 -4.25
N GLU A 326 -26.56 -8.90 -4.53
CA GLU A 326 -26.88 -10.12 -5.28
C GLU A 326 -28.01 -10.92 -4.66
N ARG A 327 -28.03 -11.03 -3.32
CA ARG A 327 -29.10 -11.71 -2.57
C ARG A 327 -30.43 -10.96 -2.63
N GLY A 328 -30.41 -9.68 -3.02
CA GLY A 328 -31.59 -8.86 -3.09
C GLY A 328 -32.37 -8.86 -1.78
N SER A 329 -31.74 -8.53 -0.66
CA SER A 329 -32.40 -8.41 0.65
C SER A 329 -32.06 -7.07 1.27
N ILE A 330 -33.07 -6.25 1.58
CA ILE A 330 -32.88 -4.95 2.25
C ILE A 330 -32.30 -5.16 3.65
N ALA A 331 -32.81 -6.14 4.39
CA ALA A 331 -32.29 -6.48 5.72
C ALA A 331 -30.83 -6.96 5.65
N GLY A 332 -30.49 -7.78 4.65
CA GLY A 332 -29.11 -8.20 4.41
C GLY A 332 -28.19 -7.03 4.10
N ALA A 333 -28.61 -6.15 3.18
CA ALA A 333 -27.85 -4.95 2.83
C ALA A 333 -27.62 -4.00 4.02
N LYS A 334 -28.62 -3.88 4.92
CA LYS A 334 -28.48 -3.12 6.16
C LYS A 334 -27.40 -3.70 7.07
N ALA A 335 -27.44 -5.02 7.31
CA ALA A 335 -26.46 -5.70 8.17
C ALA A 335 -25.04 -5.65 7.57
N ASP A 336 -24.93 -5.83 6.26
CA ASP A 336 -23.65 -5.74 5.53
C ASP A 336 -23.08 -4.31 5.60
N PHE A 337 -23.93 -3.28 5.46
CA PHE A 337 -23.54 -1.87 5.65
C PHE A 337 -23.07 -1.58 7.09
N GLU A 338 -23.82 -2.00 8.11
CA GLU A 338 -23.46 -1.78 9.52
C GLU A 338 -22.15 -2.46 9.88
N THR A 339 -21.91 -3.66 9.35
CA THR A 339 -20.65 -4.39 9.51
C THR A 339 -19.49 -3.61 8.90
N ALA A 340 -19.63 -3.16 7.64
CA ALA A 340 -18.62 -2.36 6.96
C ALA A 340 -18.37 -1.01 7.65
N HIS A 341 -19.43 -0.32 8.08
CA HIS A 341 -19.34 0.97 8.76
C HIS A 341 -18.66 0.83 10.14
N LYS A 342 -18.97 -0.23 10.90
CA LYS A 342 -18.32 -0.49 12.17
C LYS A 342 -16.85 -0.86 12.00
N ALA A 343 -16.50 -1.64 10.97
CA ALA A 343 -15.12 -1.97 10.65
C ALA A 343 -14.33 -0.69 10.31
N GLN A 344 -14.88 0.17 9.46
CA GLN A 344 -14.17 1.36 8.97
C GLN A 344 -14.12 2.51 9.97
N PHE A 345 -15.20 2.77 10.71
CA PHE A 345 -15.33 3.95 11.59
C PHE A 345 -15.42 3.61 13.07
N GLY A 346 -15.54 2.34 13.44
CA GLY A 346 -15.59 1.87 14.84
C GLY A 346 -16.98 1.92 15.49
N PHE A 347 -18.01 2.42 14.81
CA PHE A 347 -19.36 2.56 15.38
C PHE A 347 -20.47 2.41 14.33
N VAL A 348 -21.72 2.35 14.77
CA VAL A 348 -22.94 2.44 13.95
C VAL A 348 -23.92 3.41 14.61
N TYR A 349 -24.90 3.93 13.87
CA TYR A 349 -25.97 4.73 14.45
C TYR A 349 -27.23 3.88 14.63
N ASP A 350 -27.74 3.79 15.86
CA ASP A 350 -28.89 2.92 16.16
C ASP A 350 -30.19 3.40 15.48
N ASP A 351 -30.44 4.72 15.51
CA ASP A 351 -31.74 5.31 15.10
C ASP A 351 -31.68 6.09 13.78
N LYS A 352 -30.62 5.89 12.99
CA LYS A 352 -30.39 6.72 11.82
C LYS A 352 -30.82 6.05 10.51
N PRO A 353 -31.68 6.70 9.69
CA PRO A 353 -32.05 6.17 8.39
C PRO A 353 -30.83 6.00 7.47
N MET A 354 -30.89 4.98 6.62
CA MET A 354 -29.90 4.72 5.58
C MET A 354 -30.47 5.08 4.21
N ILE A 355 -29.64 5.64 3.35
CA ILE A 355 -29.98 6.07 1.99
C ILE A 355 -29.16 5.25 1.00
N VAL A 356 -29.83 4.69 0.00
CA VAL A 356 -29.21 4.20 -1.24
C VAL A 356 -28.92 5.43 -2.10
N GLU A 357 -27.67 5.86 -2.10
CA GLU A 357 -27.21 7.01 -2.87
C GLU A 357 -27.24 6.70 -4.37
N SER A 358 -26.66 5.56 -4.74
CA SER A 358 -26.61 5.09 -6.13
C SER A 358 -26.64 3.58 -6.21
N VAL A 359 -27.04 3.09 -7.39
CA VAL A 359 -27.04 1.68 -7.76
C VAL A 359 -26.00 1.49 -8.86
N GLY A 360 -25.13 0.49 -8.69
CA GLY A 360 -24.18 0.04 -9.68
C GLY A 360 -24.46 -1.40 -10.11
N VAL A 361 -24.10 -1.74 -11.34
CA VAL A 361 -23.99 -3.12 -11.81
C VAL A 361 -22.64 -3.28 -12.48
N GLU A 362 -21.91 -4.30 -12.05
CA GLU A 362 -20.66 -4.75 -12.65
C GLU A 362 -20.91 -6.02 -13.47
N GLY A 363 -20.28 -6.13 -14.64
CA GLY A 363 -20.32 -7.29 -15.50
C GLY A 363 -18.92 -7.73 -15.87
N ILE A 364 -18.64 -9.02 -15.70
CA ILE A 364 -17.33 -9.62 -15.97
C ILE A 364 -17.54 -10.80 -16.91
N ASP A 365 -16.67 -10.89 -17.93
CA ASP A 365 -16.54 -12.08 -18.75
C ASP A 365 -15.98 -13.26 -17.93
N THR A 366 -16.77 -14.34 -17.82
CA THR A 366 -16.38 -15.57 -17.15
C THR A 366 -15.72 -16.58 -18.09
N GLY A 367 -15.77 -16.36 -19.40
CA GLY A 367 -15.21 -17.26 -20.42
C GLY A 367 -13.69 -17.34 -20.40
N GLY A 368 -13.02 -16.33 -19.84
CA GLY A 368 -11.57 -16.28 -19.61
C GLY A 368 -11.12 -16.57 -18.18
N ALA A 369 -12.04 -16.91 -17.27
CA ALA A 369 -11.73 -17.09 -15.85
C ALA A 369 -10.85 -18.33 -15.63
N GLY A 370 -9.72 -18.15 -14.92
CA GLY A 370 -8.84 -19.23 -14.48
C GLY A 370 -7.87 -19.71 -15.55
N ARG A 371 -6.81 -18.93 -15.83
CA ARG A 371 -5.59 -19.52 -16.41
C ARG A 371 -4.88 -20.28 -15.30
N GLU A 372 -5.24 -21.56 -15.15
CA GLU A 372 -4.60 -22.43 -14.17
C GLU A 372 -3.13 -22.63 -14.53
N GLU A 373 -2.26 -22.36 -13.57
CA GLU A 373 -0.87 -22.77 -13.62
C GLU A 373 -0.77 -24.23 -13.19
N SER A 374 -0.13 -25.07 -14.01
CA SER A 374 0.06 -26.48 -13.69
C SER A 374 1.02 -26.67 -12.51
N ASP A 375 0.65 -27.57 -11.61
CA ASP A 375 1.51 -27.96 -10.51
C ASP A 375 2.70 -28.80 -11.01
N SER A 376 3.88 -28.48 -10.50
CA SER A 376 5.10 -29.22 -10.72
C SER A 376 5.36 -30.22 -9.60
N ILE A 377 6.15 -31.25 -9.90
CA ILE A 377 6.60 -32.23 -8.91
C ILE A 377 7.53 -31.53 -7.91
N LEU A 378 7.26 -31.74 -6.62
CA LEU A 378 8.03 -31.16 -5.52
C LEU A 378 9.30 -31.97 -5.22
N GLU A 379 10.41 -31.26 -5.01
CA GLU A 379 11.64 -31.74 -4.41
C GLU A 379 11.82 -31.08 -3.03
N ASP A 380 11.34 -31.72 -1.96
CA ASP A 380 11.48 -31.22 -0.59
C ASP A 380 12.90 -31.46 -0.06
N ILE A 381 13.85 -30.70 -0.63
CA ILE A 381 15.27 -30.77 -0.32
C ILE A 381 15.75 -29.33 -0.03
N ALA A 382 16.60 -29.17 0.98
CA ALA A 382 17.29 -27.91 1.22
C ALA A 382 18.15 -27.53 -0.01
N ALA A 383 17.95 -26.33 -0.54
CA ALA A 383 18.77 -25.84 -1.63
C ALA A 383 20.20 -25.59 -1.14
N SER A 384 21.19 -25.89 -1.99
CA SER A 384 22.59 -25.53 -1.75
C SER A 384 22.93 -24.25 -2.53
N PRO A 385 23.64 -23.28 -1.92
CA PRO A 385 24.03 -22.06 -2.61
C PRO A 385 25.06 -22.37 -3.71
N SER A 386 25.04 -21.63 -4.81
CA SER A 386 26.09 -21.72 -5.84
C SER A 386 27.41 -21.16 -5.33
N GLU A 387 27.34 -20.12 -4.52
CA GLU A 387 28.47 -19.44 -3.89
C GLU A 387 27.98 -18.58 -2.73
N ASN A 388 28.90 -18.09 -1.90
CA ASN A 388 28.60 -17.15 -0.83
C ASN A 388 29.11 -15.75 -1.19
N ARG A 389 28.43 -14.72 -0.69
CA ARG A 389 28.85 -13.32 -0.76
C ARG A 389 28.65 -12.64 0.59
N GLN A 390 29.45 -11.61 0.82
CA GLN A 390 29.28 -10.74 1.99
C GLN A 390 28.16 -9.75 1.73
N ILE A 391 27.23 -9.66 2.68
CA ILE A 391 26.18 -8.62 2.72
C ILE A 391 26.14 -7.98 4.10
N PHE A 392 25.79 -6.70 4.18
CA PHE A 392 25.69 -5.96 5.42
C PHE A 392 24.23 -5.93 5.91
N ILE A 393 23.97 -6.56 7.06
CA ILE A 393 22.65 -6.65 7.68
C ILE A 393 22.80 -6.62 9.21
N ASP A 394 21.95 -5.82 9.84
CA ASP A 394 21.88 -5.63 11.30
C ASP A 394 23.23 -5.13 11.84
N GLY A 395 23.80 -4.11 11.19
CA GLY A 395 25.05 -3.47 11.60
C GLY A 395 26.32 -4.30 11.40
N ALA A 396 26.25 -5.46 10.72
CA ALA A 396 27.40 -6.33 10.51
C ALA A 396 27.43 -6.98 9.12
N TRP A 397 28.64 -7.22 8.63
CA TRP A 397 28.88 -8.06 7.45
C TRP A 397 28.64 -9.54 7.78
N ARG A 398 27.87 -10.23 6.94
CA ARG A 398 27.50 -11.64 7.08
C ARG A 398 27.65 -12.36 5.75
N ASP A 399 28.00 -13.65 5.80
CA ASP A 399 27.94 -14.52 4.63
C ASP A 399 26.48 -14.82 4.28
N ALA A 400 26.13 -14.60 3.01
CA ALA A 400 24.84 -14.93 2.44
C ALA A 400 24.99 -15.88 1.25
N GLY A 401 24.13 -16.89 1.21
CA GLY A 401 24.08 -17.84 0.10
C GLY A 401 23.48 -17.20 -1.15
N ILE A 402 24.15 -17.39 -2.29
CA ILE A 402 23.65 -17.00 -3.61
C ILE A 402 22.92 -18.18 -4.23
N PHE A 403 21.68 -17.97 -4.65
CA PHE A 403 20.86 -18.97 -5.30
C PHE A 403 20.39 -18.43 -6.65
N ARG A 404 20.80 -19.08 -7.74
CA ARG A 404 20.23 -18.78 -9.07
C ARG A 404 18.84 -19.40 -9.16
N ARG A 405 17.84 -18.58 -9.51
CA ARG A 405 16.45 -19.02 -9.55
C ARG A 405 16.21 -20.22 -10.46
N GLU A 406 16.89 -20.29 -11.60
CA GLU A 406 16.83 -21.40 -12.56
C GLU A 406 17.27 -22.77 -11.99
N ALA A 407 18.09 -22.77 -10.94
CA ALA A 407 18.56 -23.98 -10.28
C ALA A 407 17.64 -24.42 -9.11
N LEU A 408 16.67 -23.58 -8.73
CA LEU A 408 15.72 -23.85 -7.66
C LEU A 408 14.47 -24.53 -8.23
N LYS A 409 14.32 -25.81 -7.91
CA LYS A 409 13.14 -26.59 -8.28
C LYS A 409 12.00 -26.42 -7.26
N PRO A 410 10.74 -26.56 -7.69
CA PRO A 410 9.58 -26.64 -6.81
C PRO A 410 9.80 -27.56 -5.61
N GLY A 411 9.34 -27.17 -4.43
CA GLY A 411 9.53 -27.85 -3.13
C GLY A 411 10.78 -27.43 -2.36
N ARG A 412 11.80 -26.87 -3.03
CA ARG A 412 13.06 -26.53 -2.35
C ARG A 412 12.91 -25.34 -1.41
N LYS A 413 13.64 -25.40 -0.31
CA LYS A 413 13.66 -24.36 0.74
C LYS A 413 15.07 -23.83 0.97
N LEU A 414 15.18 -22.54 1.30
CA LEU A 414 16.43 -21.89 1.72
C LEU A 414 16.16 -20.84 2.80
N ALA A 415 16.99 -20.81 3.83
CA ALA A 415 16.90 -19.84 4.92
C ALA A 415 17.79 -18.62 4.65
N GLY A 416 17.37 -17.45 5.13
CA GLY A 416 18.19 -16.24 5.12
C GLY A 416 19.31 -16.27 6.16
N PRO A 417 20.37 -15.45 6.01
CA PRO A 417 20.58 -14.46 4.96
C PRO A 417 20.93 -15.12 3.60
N ALA A 418 20.20 -14.77 2.56
CA ALA A 418 20.41 -15.31 1.20
C ALA A 418 19.93 -14.33 0.12
N LEU A 419 20.51 -14.44 -1.08
CA LEU A 419 20.07 -13.73 -2.28
C LEU A 419 19.58 -14.74 -3.31
N VAL A 420 18.32 -14.61 -3.75
CA VAL A 420 17.79 -15.33 -4.90
C VAL A 420 17.88 -14.42 -6.12
N ILE A 421 18.68 -14.82 -7.10
CA ILE A 421 18.94 -14.03 -8.31
C ILE A 421 18.03 -14.51 -9.43
N GLU A 422 17.19 -13.60 -9.92
CA GLU A 422 16.33 -13.80 -11.09
C GLU A 422 16.82 -12.96 -12.28
N PRO A 423 16.37 -13.25 -13.52
CA PRO A 423 16.77 -12.46 -14.68
C PRO A 423 16.38 -10.97 -14.62
N ASN A 424 15.31 -10.65 -13.88
CA ASN A 424 14.71 -9.31 -13.82
C ASN A 424 14.66 -8.69 -12.41
N GLN A 425 15.12 -9.40 -11.36
CA GLN A 425 15.14 -8.89 -9.99
C GLN A 425 16.13 -9.65 -9.09
N THR A 426 16.37 -9.11 -7.91
CA THR A 426 17.05 -9.81 -6.81
C THR A 426 16.12 -9.85 -5.60
N ILE A 427 15.91 -11.04 -5.05
CA ILE A 427 15.12 -11.24 -3.82
C ILE A 427 16.08 -11.41 -2.66
N VAL A 428 15.95 -10.55 -1.65
CA VAL A 428 16.73 -10.63 -0.42
C VAL A 428 15.93 -11.39 0.63
N VAL A 429 16.43 -12.56 1.02
CA VAL A 429 15.86 -13.34 2.13
C VAL A 429 16.60 -12.93 3.39
N GLU A 430 15.97 -12.09 4.21
CA GLU A 430 16.54 -11.56 5.45
C GLU A 430 16.70 -12.66 6.53
N PRO A 431 17.58 -12.47 7.53
CA PRO A 431 17.69 -13.39 8.67
C PRO A 431 16.33 -13.69 9.33
N GLY A 432 16.09 -14.96 9.67
CA GLY A 432 14.84 -15.43 10.26
C GLY A 432 13.67 -15.56 9.27
N TRP A 433 13.89 -15.30 7.97
CA TRP A 433 12.98 -15.66 6.89
C TRP A 433 13.46 -16.92 6.17
N GLN A 434 12.53 -17.66 5.58
CA GLN A 434 12.79 -18.80 4.71
C GLN A 434 12.02 -18.64 3.41
N ALA A 435 12.67 -18.87 2.27
CA ALA A 435 12.02 -18.97 0.98
C ALA A 435 11.71 -20.44 0.66
N GLU A 436 10.52 -20.68 0.10
CA GLU A 436 10.08 -21.94 -0.48
C GLU A 436 9.69 -21.71 -1.94
N ILE A 437 10.11 -22.60 -2.83
CA ILE A 437 9.57 -22.63 -4.20
C ILE A 437 8.29 -23.47 -4.18
N THR A 438 7.14 -22.88 -4.47
CA THR A 438 5.85 -23.59 -4.45
C THR A 438 5.71 -24.56 -5.63
N ALA A 439 4.66 -25.38 -5.63
CA ALA A 439 4.32 -26.26 -6.75
C ALA A 439 4.11 -25.50 -8.07
N LYS A 440 3.62 -24.25 -7.99
CA LYS A 440 3.44 -23.33 -9.12
C LYS A 440 4.68 -22.53 -9.46
N ASN A 441 5.82 -22.91 -8.87
CA ASN A 441 7.11 -22.26 -9.07
C ASN A 441 7.16 -20.82 -8.52
N HIS A 442 6.25 -20.41 -7.64
CA HIS A 442 6.32 -19.10 -6.98
C HIS A 442 7.35 -19.12 -5.86
N VAL A 443 7.88 -17.96 -5.48
CA VAL A 443 8.72 -17.82 -4.28
C VAL A 443 7.83 -17.35 -3.14
N LEU A 444 7.63 -18.22 -2.15
CA LEU A 444 6.89 -17.90 -0.92
C LEU A 444 7.89 -17.73 0.23
N LEU A 445 8.01 -16.50 0.73
CA LEU A 445 8.81 -16.20 1.91
C LEU A 445 7.92 -16.34 3.14
N ARG A 446 8.35 -17.12 4.12
CA ARG A 446 7.72 -17.21 5.44
C ARG A 446 8.68 -16.79 6.52
N ARG A 447 8.15 -16.07 7.50
CA ARG A 447 8.88 -15.75 8.71
C ARG A 447 8.91 -16.96 9.64
N ILE A 448 10.09 -17.53 9.87
CA ILE A 448 10.26 -18.78 10.64
C ILE A 448 10.76 -18.55 12.07
N GLU A 449 11.37 -17.40 12.33
CA GLU A 449 11.75 -16.95 13.67
C GLU A 449 10.83 -15.80 14.05
N LYS A 450 10.37 -15.66 15.30
CA LYS A 450 9.62 -14.44 15.67
C LYS A 450 10.55 -13.24 15.69
N LYS A 451 10.09 -12.08 15.21
CA LYS A 451 10.91 -10.85 15.31
C LYS A 451 10.88 -10.50 16.77
N ARG A 452 12.05 -10.44 17.42
CA ARG A 452 12.10 -9.84 18.76
C ARG A 452 11.64 -8.40 18.58
N ARG A 453 10.52 -8.01 19.19
CA ARG A 453 10.21 -6.60 19.40
C ARG A 453 11.41 -6.05 20.16
N GLN A 454 12.24 -5.26 19.50
CA GLN A 454 13.34 -4.60 20.20
C GLN A 454 12.68 -3.81 21.33
N ALA A 455 13.03 -4.14 22.58
CA ALA A 455 12.67 -3.32 23.71
C ALA A 455 13.15 -1.90 23.38
N ALA A 456 12.28 -0.91 23.63
CA ALA A 456 12.50 0.48 23.27
C ALA A 456 13.99 0.83 23.43
N LEU A 457 14.66 1.08 22.30
CA LEU A 457 16.00 1.65 22.27
C LEU A 457 15.99 2.82 23.26
N GLY A 458 17.05 2.93 24.08
CA GLY A 458 17.11 3.89 25.17
C GLY A 458 16.81 5.33 24.72
N THR A 459 16.74 6.26 25.67
CA THR A 459 16.39 7.67 25.41
C THR A 459 17.45 8.46 24.61
N GLU A 460 18.44 7.80 24.02
CA GLU A 460 19.46 8.45 23.18
C GLU A 460 18.88 8.75 21.79
N ALA A 461 19.00 9.99 21.35
CA ALA A 461 18.45 10.46 20.09
C ALA A 461 19.27 9.92 18.91
N ASP A 462 18.89 8.75 18.39
CA ASP A 462 19.38 8.26 17.09
C ASP A 462 18.67 9.02 15.95
N PRO A 463 19.39 9.76 15.08
CA PRO A 463 18.81 10.47 13.95
C PRO A 463 17.96 9.63 12.99
N VAL A 464 18.28 8.34 12.83
CA VAL A 464 17.48 7.42 11.99
C VAL A 464 16.15 7.14 12.70
N MET A 465 16.20 6.79 13.98
CA MET A 465 15.00 6.54 14.79
C MET A 465 14.13 7.78 14.92
N LEU A 466 14.72 8.97 14.99
CA LEU A 466 13.99 10.23 15.04
C LEU A 466 13.09 10.39 13.81
N GLU A 467 13.61 10.09 12.61
CA GLU A 467 12.81 10.14 11.39
C GLU A 467 11.75 9.02 11.35
N VAL A 468 12.07 7.81 11.83
CA VAL A 468 11.07 6.73 11.93
C VAL A 468 9.91 7.13 12.85
N PHE A 469 10.20 7.62 14.05
CA PHE A 469 9.17 8.06 15.01
C PHE A 469 8.39 9.28 14.50
N ASN A 470 9.07 10.23 13.86
CA ASN A 470 8.43 11.38 13.22
C ASN A 470 7.34 10.92 12.22
N ASN A 471 7.68 10.00 11.33
CA ASN A 471 6.72 9.48 10.35
C ASN A 471 5.55 8.72 11.01
N LEU A 472 5.82 7.93 12.06
CA LEU A 472 4.78 7.20 12.79
C LEU A 472 3.79 8.14 13.50
N PHE A 473 4.28 9.13 14.25
CA PHE A 473 3.41 10.07 14.98
C PHE A 473 2.62 10.99 14.04
N MET A 474 3.24 11.44 12.94
CA MET A 474 2.53 12.20 11.90
C MET A 474 1.41 11.38 11.27
N SER A 475 1.66 10.09 10.99
CA SER A 475 0.65 9.19 10.45
C SER A 475 -0.58 9.07 11.36
N ILE A 476 -0.38 8.97 12.68
CA ILE A 476 -1.48 8.94 13.66
C ILE A 476 -2.32 10.22 13.58
N ALA A 477 -1.68 11.39 13.59
CA ALA A 477 -2.38 12.67 13.53
C ALA A 477 -3.19 12.82 12.23
N GLU A 478 -2.64 12.42 11.09
CA GLU A 478 -3.36 12.43 9.81
C GLU A 478 -4.55 11.47 9.80
N GLN A 479 -4.39 10.27 10.37
CA GLN A 479 -5.45 9.28 10.43
C GLN A 479 -6.63 9.75 11.29
N MET A 480 -6.36 10.36 12.45
CA MET A 480 -7.40 10.99 13.27
C MET A 480 -8.22 12.00 12.46
N GLY A 481 -7.54 12.83 11.66
CA GLY A 481 -8.18 13.84 10.83
C GLY A 481 -9.08 13.25 9.74
N VAL A 482 -8.60 12.22 9.04
CA VAL A 482 -9.39 11.52 8.01
C VAL A 482 -10.63 10.87 8.60
N THR A 483 -10.53 10.24 9.77
CA THR A 483 -11.68 9.64 10.46
C THR A 483 -12.71 10.70 10.85
N LEU A 484 -12.26 11.83 11.39
CA LEU A 484 -13.14 12.94 11.76
C LEU A 484 -13.85 13.51 10.53
N GLN A 485 -13.12 13.73 9.42
CA GLN A 485 -13.69 14.23 8.17
C GLN A 485 -14.77 13.28 7.61
N ASN A 486 -14.47 11.98 7.54
CA ASN A 486 -15.37 10.99 6.92
C ASN A 486 -16.67 10.75 7.71
N THR A 487 -16.68 11.08 9.00
CA THR A 487 -17.82 10.88 9.91
C THR A 487 -18.57 12.18 10.23
N ALA A 488 -18.09 13.32 9.73
CA ALA A 488 -18.65 14.63 10.02
C ALA A 488 -19.96 14.92 9.26
N TYR A 489 -20.91 15.54 9.98
CA TYR A 489 -22.10 16.17 9.38
C TYR A 489 -21.88 17.63 9.00
N SER A 490 -20.95 18.30 9.69
CA SER A 490 -20.70 19.71 9.49
C SER A 490 -19.95 19.92 8.18
N VAL A 491 -20.53 20.71 7.28
CA VAL A 491 -19.87 21.14 6.03
C VAL A 491 -18.54 21.85 6.33
N ASN A 492 -18.42 22.55 7.46
CA ASN A 492 -17.16 23.18 7.86
C ASN A 492 -16.06 22.14 8.13
N ILE A 493 -16.37 21.06 8.86
CA ILE A 493 -15.40 19.98 9.11
C ILE A 493 -15.15 19.20 7.82
N LYS A 494 -16.21 18.86 7.09
CA LYS A 494 -16.15 17.97 5.93
C LYS A 494 -15.43 18.57 4.72
N GLU A 495 -15.78 19.81 4.37
CA GLU A 495 -15.34 20.44 3.11
C GLU A 495 -14.35 21.58 3.34
N ARG A 496 -14.51 22.34 4.43
CA ARG A 496 -13.55 23.41 4.77
C ARG A 496 -12.37 22.90 5.60
N LEU A 497 -12.40 21.63 6.02
CA LEU A 497 -11.38 21.00 6.87
C LEU A 497 -11.13 21.82 8.15
N ASP A 498 -12.21 22.35 8.72
CA ASP A 498 -12.20 23.18 9.92
C ASP A 498 -12.10 22.33 11.18
N PHE A 499 -10.99 21.61 11.30
CA PHE A 499 -10.62 20.78 12.45
C PHE A 499 -9.09 20.63 12.47
N SER A 500 -8.51 20.24 13.59
CA SER A 500 -7.10 19.87 13.68
C SER A 500 -6.93 18.61 14.53
N CYS A 501 -5.89 17.83 14.24
CA CYS A 501 -5.54 16.65 15.01
C CYS A 501 -4.03 16.67 15.29
N ALA A 502 -3.67 16.32 16.52
CA ALA A 502 -2.31 16.38 17.00
C ALA A 502 -2.07 15.37 18.12
N VAL A 503 -0.82 14.94 18.24
CA VAL A 503 -0.31 14.05 19.28
C VAL A 503 0.58 14.86 20.20
N PHE A 504 0.40 14.70 21.51
CA PHE A 504 1.12 15.43 22.55
C PHE A 504 1.83 14.44 23.49
N ASP A 505 2.94 14.87 24.07
CA ASP A 505 3.64 14.10 25.08
C ASP A 505 2.92 14.18 26.45
N ARG A 506 3.45 13.44 27.44
CA ARG A 506 2.93 13.41 28.81
C ARG A 506 2.94 14.76 29.54
N ASN A 507 3.62 15.77 29.01
CA ASN A 507 3.70 17.12 29.58
C ASN A 507 2.85 18.13 28.80
N GLY A 508 2.22 17.72 27.69
CA GLY A 508 1.43 18.60 26.82
C GLY A 508 2.24 19.24 25.69
N ALA A 509 3.50 18.85 25.48
CA ALA A 509 4.29 19.34 24.36
C ALA A 509 3.86 18.67 23.04
N LEU A 510 3.76 19.45 21.97
CA LEU A 510 3.38 18.95 20.65
C LEU A 510 4.46 17.99 20.11
N VAL A 511 4.05 16.77 19.74
CA VAL A 511 4.91 15.74 19.13
C VAL A 511 4.72 15.71 17.63
N ALA A 512 3.47 15.69 17.17
CA ALA A 512 3.12 15.64 15.75
C ALA A 512 1.74 16.25 15.51
N ASN A 513 1.51 16.77 14.31
CA ASN A 513 0.22 17.33 13.92
C ASN A 513 -0.05 17.11 12.44
N ALA A 514 -1.32 16.92 12.11
CA ALA A 514 -1.74 16.91 10.71
C ALA A 514 -1.78 18.35 10.15
N PRO A 515 -1.59 18.51 8.83
CA PRO A 515 -1.54 19.82 8.17
C PRO A 515 -2.93 20.44 8.04
N HIS A 516 -3.41 20.97 9.17
CA HIS A 516 -4.73 21.60 9.27
C HIS A 516 -4.62 23.08 9.67
N MET A 517 -5.74 23.68 10.09
CA MET A 517 -5.87 25.08 10.49
C MET A 517 -4.78 25.52 11.51
N PRO A 518 -3.86 26.43 11.13
CA PRO A 518 -2.74 26.86 12.00
C PRO A 518 -3.18 27.47 13.33
N VAL A 519 -4.36 28.10 13.37
CA VAL A 519 -4.91 28.73 14.58
C VAL A 519 -5.19 27.71 15.69
N HIS A 520 -5.64 26.50 15.35
CA HIS A 520 -5.86 25.45 16.33
C HIS A 520 -4.54 24.97 16.93
N LEU A 521 -3.51 24.79 16.10
CA LEU A 521 -2.22 24.22 16.50
C LEU A 521 -1.50 25.07 17.56
N GLY A 522 -1.62 26.39 17.47
CA GLY A 522 -1.04 27.30 18.46
C GLY A 522 -1.77 27.36 19.80
N SER A 523 -2.89 26.64 19.96
CA SER A 523 -3.74 26.68 21.16
C SER A 523 -3.92 25.30 21.82
N MET A 524 -3.79 24.23 21.05
CA MET A 524 -4.02 22.85 21.51
C MET A 524 -3.04 22.39 22.58
N ASP A 525 -1.77 22.84 22.54
CA ASP A 525 -0.77 22.57 23.58
C ASP A 525 -1.26 23.05 24.96
N ARG A 526 -1.77 24.29 25.05
CA ARG A 526 -2.34 24.84 26.28
C ARG A 526 -3.61 24.14 26.74
N SER A 527 -4.40 23.63 25.79
CA SER A 527 -5.56 22.81 26.08
C SER A 527 -5.17 21.50 26.79
N VAL A 528 -4.19 20.78 26.22
CA VAL A 528 -3.68 19.52 26.80
C VAL A 528 -3.01 19.77 28.15
N GLU A 529 -2.14 20.78 28.25
CA GLU A 529 -1.52 21.16 29.53
C GLU A 529 -2.54 21.49 30.62
N THR A 530 -3.64 22.15 30.25
CA THR A 530 -4.70 22.50 31.21
C THR A 530 -5.42 21.25 31.70
N ILE A 531 -5.74 20.31 30.82
CA ILE A 531 -6.33 19.03 31.22
C ILE A 531 -5.39 18.27 32.16
N ILE A 532 -4.10 18.17 31.82
CA ILE A 532 -3.10 17.50 32.66
C ILE A 532 -3.03 18.17 34.05
N ARG A 533 -3.02 19.50 34.10
CA ARG A 533 -2.93 20.26 35.35
C ARG A 533 -4.18 20.09 36.22
N LEU A 534 -5.37 20.19 35.63
CA LEU A 534 -6.63 20.16 36.39
C LEU A 534 -7.02 18.77 36.86
N ASN A 535 -6.57 17.73 36.16
CA ASN A 535 -6.90 16.33 36.46
C ASN A 535 -5.67 15.54 36.96
N SER A 536 -4.63 16.25 37.45
CA SER A 536 -3.39 15.61 37.87
C SER A 536 -3.63 14.55 38.94
N GLY A 537 -3.25 13.30 38.65
CA GLY A 537 -3.45 12.15 39.54
C GLY A 537 -4.82 11.47 39.41
N ASP A 538 -5.71 11.94 38.52
CA ASP A 538 -7.08 11.47 38.33
C ASP A 538 -7.41 11.29 36.83
N ILE A 539 -6.43 10.81 36.06
CA ILE A 539 -6.59 10.47 34.64
C ILE A 539 -6.51 8.94 34.51
N HIS A 540 -7.55 8.32 33.97
CA HIS A 540 -7.70 6.88 33.88
C HIS A 540 -7.86 6.40 32.42
N PRO A 541 -7.52 5.12 32.15
CA PRO A 541 -7.81 4.52 30.86
C PRO A 541 -9.29 4.58 30.51
N GLY A 542 -9.61 5.12 29.33
CA GLY A 542 -10.98 5.29 28.84
C GLY A 542 -11.57 6.68 29.07
N ASP A 543 -10.90 7.55 29.82
CA ASP A 543 -11.34 8.93 29.98
C ASP A 543 -11.28 9.70 28.66
N VAL A 544 -12.18 10.67 28.49
CA VAL A 544 -12.18 11.62 27.37
C VAL A 544 -12.52 12.99 27.95
N PHE A 545 -11.63 13.96 27.77
CA PHE A 545 -11.81 15.32 28.25
C PHE A 545 -12.22 16.23 27.10
N ALA A 546 -13.18 17.11 27.36
CA ALA A 546 -13.59 18.14 26.41
C ALA A 546 -13.42 19.52 27.05
N LEU A 547 -12.88 20.46 26.29
CA LEU A 547 -12.81 21.87 26.68
C LEU A 547 -13.04 22.80 25.50
N ASN A 548 -13.60 23.96 25.80
CA ASN A 548 -13.80 25.07 24.86
C ASN A 548 -13.46 26.42 25.49
N ALA A 549 -12.76 26.42 26.63
CA ALA A 549 -12.43 27.61 27.39
C ALA A 549 -11.28 28.39 26.73
N PRO A 550 -11.51 29.59 26.17
CA PRO A 550 -10.48 30.26 25.38
C PRO A 550 -9.25 30.66 26.20
N TYR A 551 -9.44 30.97 27.47
CA TYR A 551 -8.36 31.31 28.40
C TYR A 551 -7.46 30.11 28.76
N ASN A 552 -7.89 28.90 28.42
CA ASN A 552 -7.22 27.64 28.77
C ASN A 552 -6.79 26.85 27.52
N GLY A 553 -6.57 27.53 26.39
CA GLY A 553 -6.14 26.91 25.15
C GLY A 553 -7.24 26.65 24.12
N GLY A 554 -8.49 27.07 24.36
CA GLY A 554 -9.50 27.16 23.31
C GLY A 554 -9.24 28.35 22.39
N THR A 555 -9.63 28.25 21.12
CA THR A 555 -9.57 29.35 20.14
C THR A 555 -10.78 30.29 20.27
N HIS A 556 -11.98 29.73 20.34
CA HIS A 556 -13.21 30.45 20.68
C HIS A 556 -14.29 29.49 21.19
N LEU A 557 -15.39 30.04 21.74
CA LEU A 557 -16.45 29.23 22.39
C LEU A 557 -17.04 28.09 21.53
N PRO A 558 -17.24 28.25 20.21
CA PRO A 558 -17.67 27.15 19.34
C PRO A 558 -16.66 26.02 19.15
N ASP A 559 -15.37 26.24 19.43
CA ASP A 559 -14.33 25.24 19.18
C ASP A 559 -14.18 24.36 20.41
N ILE A 560 -14.42 23.07 20.22
CA ILE A 560 -14.32 22.06 21.26
C ILE A 560 -13.06 21.24 20.98
N THR A 561 -12.10 21.30 21.89
CA THR A 561 -10.96 20.40 21.90
C THR A 561 -11.33 19.17 22.71
N VAL A 562 -11.19 17.99 22.09
CA VAL A 562 -11.38 16.70 22.73
C VAL A 562 -10.02 16.03 22.87
N VAL A 563 -9.69 15.58 24.07
CA VAL A 563 -8.40 14.98 24.40
C VAL A 563 -8.61 13.63 25.07
N THR A 564 -8.03 12.60 24.46
CA THR A 564 -8.07 11.22 24.95
C THR A 564 -6.67 10.80 25.40
N PRO A 565 -6.42 10.56 26.70
CA PRO A 565 -5.16 10.04 27.19
C PRO A 565 -4.92 8.61 26.70
N VAL A 566 -3.67 8.33 26.31
CA VAL A 566 -3.23 7.00 25.89
C VAL A 566 -2.27 6.44 26.93
N PHE A 567 -2.56 5.23 27.42
CA PHE A 567 -1.73 4.54 28.41
C PHE A 567 -0.95 3.41 27.73
N SER A 568 0.26 3.12 28.22
CA SER A 568 0.97 1.92 27.81
C SER A 568 0.14 0.70 28.19
N LEU A 569 -0.11 -0.19 27.23
CA LEU A 569 -0.65 -1.52 27.55
C LEU A 569 0.30 -2.19 28.56
N PRO A 570 -0.22 -2.86 29.61
CA PRO A 570 0.63 -3.69 30.46
C PRO A 570 1.32 -4.72 29.56
N LEU A 571 2.65 -4.76 29.64
CA LEU A 571 3.50 -5.70 28.89
C LEU A 571 3.12 -7.16 29.13
#